data_AF-A0A7Y5GHA2-F1
#
_entry.id   AF-A0A7Y5GHA2-F1
#
_cell.length_a   1.000
_cell.length_b   1.000
_cell.length_c   1.000
_cell.angle_alpha   90.00
_cell.angle_beta   90.00
_cell.angle_gamma   90.00
#
_symmetry.space_group_name_H-M   'P 1'
#
loop_
_entity.id
_entity.type
_entity.pdbx_description
1 polymer ?
#
loop_
_entity_poly.entity_id
_entity_poly.type
_entity_poly.pdbx_seq_one_letter_code
_entity_poly.pdbx_strand_id
1 'polypeptide(L)'
;MGSEQLVWGVLRDLENSSLEEKEKALFRFIGKVNHDSPRITVDDMQPLYAAGWNDEAIYFAITVCSLFNFYNRWIDATGVHALSDEAHREGAKRMAIHGYDHG
;
A
#
# COMPACT_ATOMS: atom_id res chain seq x y z
N MET A 1 -9.49 -14.11 -3.24
CA MET A 1 -8.11 -13.71 -3.59
C MET A 1 -8.21 -12.68 -4.71
N GLY A 2 -7.64 -11.49 -4.52
CA GLY A 2 -7.70 -10.42 -5.52
C GLY A 2 -7.12 -10.90 -6.85
N SER A 3 -7.76 -10.56 -7.97
CA SER A 3 -7.29 -10.99 -9.28
C SER A 3 -5.96 -10.32 -9.59
N GLU A 4 -5.00 -11.06 -10.13
CA GLU A 4 -3.71 -10.51 -10.57
C GLU A 4 -3.95 -9.35 -11.57
N GLN A 5 -5.00 -9.46 -12.38
CA GLN A 5 -5.45 -8.40 -13.29
C GLN A 5 -5.85 -7.12 -12.55
N LEU A 6 -6.52 -7.20 -11.40
CA LEU A 6 -6.86 -6.04 -10.58
C LEU A 6 -5.59 -5.36 -10.07
N VAL A 7 -4.64 -6.14 -9.54
CA VAL A 7 -3.36 -5.62 -9.04
C VAL A 7 -2.60 -4.87 -10.13
N TRP A 8 -2.43 -5.51 -11.30
CA TRP A 8 -1.74 -4.87 -12.43
C TRP A 8 -2.49 -3.67 -12.99
N GLY A 9 -3.83 -3.68 -12.97
CA GLY A 9 -4.65 -2.54 -13.37
C GLY A 9 -4.34 -1.32 -12.51
N VAL A 10 -4.36 -1.50 -11.19
CA VAL A 10 -4.05 -0.43 -10.23
C VAL A 10 -2.62 0.07 -10.36
N LEU A 11 -1.65 -0.84 -10.53
CA LEU A 11 -0.23 -0.47 -10.66
C LEU A 11 0.08 0.30 -11.95
N ARG A 12 -0.65 0.03 -13.04
CA ARG A 12 -0.43 0.70 -14.34
C ARG A 12 -1.17 2.03 -14.42
N ASP A 13 -2.41 2.04 -13.96
CA ASP A 13 -3.29 3.20 -14.06
C ASP A 13 -4.36 3.14 -12.97
N LEU A 14 -4.07 3.78 -11.84
CA LEU A 14 -4.98 3.86 -10.71
C LEU A 14 -6.33 4.46 -11.11
N GLU A 15 -6.33 5.51 -11.95
CA GLU A 15 -7.53 6.29 -12.29
C GLU A 15 -8.50 5.48 -13.15
N ASN A 16 -7.97 4.71 -14.11
CA ASN A 16 -8.77 3.84 -14.98
C ASN A 16 -8.93 2.41 -14.46
N SER A 17 -8.46 2.12 -13.24
CA SER A 17 -8.65 0.80 -12.60
C SER A 17 -10.11 0.57 -12.19
N SER A 18 -10.46 -0.70 -11.95
CA SER A 18 -11.79 -1.12 -11.49
C SER A 18 -12.03 -0.90 -9.99
N LEU A 19 -11.12 -0.23 -9.29
CA LEU A 19 -11.33 0.14 -7.88
C LEU A 19 -12.46 1.17 -7.76
N GLU A 20 -13.12 1.17 -6.61
CA GLU A 20 -14.06 2.22 -6.24
C GLU A 20 -13.32 3.52 -5.94
N GLU A 21 -13.99 4.67 -6.11
CA GLU A 21 -13.38 5.98 -5.82
C GLU A 21 -12.90 6.09 -4.37
N LYS A 22 -13.56 5.40 -3.44
CA LYS A 22 -13.12 5.35 -2.05
C LYS A 22 -11.70 4.78 -1.93
N GLU A 23 -11.41 3.70 -2.62
CA GLU A 23 -10.11 3.04 -2.61
C GLU A 23 -9.08 3.86 -3.37
N LYS A 24 -9.46 4.43 -4.53
CA LYS A 24 -8.60 5.33 -5.30
C LYS A 24 -8.18 6.56 -4.50
N ALA A 25 -9.11 7.17 -3.75
CA ALA A 25 -8.79 8.31 -2.87
C ALA A 25 -7.73 7.95 -1.82
N LEU A 26 -7.83 6.76 -1.22
CA LEU A 26 -6.82 6.26 -0.29
C LEU A 26 -5.46 6.06 -0.99
N PHE A 27 -5.44 5.43 -2.17
CA PHE A 27 -4.19 5.20 -2.91
C PHE A 27 -3.52 6.49 -3.39
N ARG A 28 -4.28 7.52 -3.81
CA ARG A 28 -3.73 8.85 -4.16
C ARG A 28 -3.03 9.47 -2.94
N PHE A 29 -3.68 9.43 -1.78
CA PHE A 29 -3.10 9.93 -0.53
C PHE A 29 -1.83 9.16 -0.13
N ILE A 30 -1.86 7.84 -0.18
CA ILE A 30 -0.68 7.00 0.11
C ILE A 30 0.44 7.23 -0.90
N GLY A 31 0.12 7.49 -2.17
CA GLY A 31 1.09 7.94 -3.16
C GLY A 31 1.81 9.21 -2.71
N LYS A 32 1.07 10.21 -2.23
CA LYS A 32 1.67 11.44 -1.68
C LYS A 32 2.49 11.17 -0.43
N VAL A 33 2.01 10.35 0.50
CA VAL A 33 2.77 9.94 1.71
C VAL A 33 4.09 9.26 1.31
N ASN A 34 4.08 8.42 0.27
CA ASN A 34 5.26 7.69 -0.16
C ASN A 34 6.34 8.60 -0.79
N HIS A 35 5.93 9.63 -1.52
CA HIS A 35 6.85 10.46 -2.31
C HIS A 35 7.15 11.83 -1.71
N ASP A 36 6.26 12.37 -0.86
CA ASP A 36 6.31 13.75 -0.38
C ASP A 36 5.67 13.91 1.01
N SER A 37 5.93 12.95 1.92
CA SER A 37 5.40 12.97 3.30
C SER A 37 5.64 14.28 4.07
N PRO A 38 6.75 15.04 3.90
CA PRO A 38 6.95 16.29 4.63
C PRO A 38 5.93 17.39 4.29
N ARG A 39 5.20 17.24 3.17
CA ARG A 39 4.17 18.20 2.72
C ARG A 39 2.74 17.73 2.99
N ILE A 40 2.56 16.65 3.74
CA ILE A 40 1.22 16.20 4.13
C ILE A 40 0.61 17.21 5.10
N THR A 41 -0.64 17.56 4.83
CA THR A 41 -1.46 18.48 5.63
C THR A 41 -2.82 17.86 5.90
N VAL A 42 -3.61 18.50 6.77
CA VAL A 42 -4.99 18.09 7.06
C VAL A 42 -5.87 18.14 5.80
N ASP A 43 -5.58 19.04 4.87
CA ASP A 43 -6.33 19.17 3.61
C ASP A 43 -6.17 17.93 2.71
N ASP A 44 -5.05 17.23 2.81
CA ASP A 44 -4.83 15.97 2.09
C ASP A 44 -5.70 14.83 2.61
N MET A 45 -6.21 14.93 3.86
CA MET A 45 -7.08 13.93 4.48
C MET A 45 -8.57 14.20 4.20
N GLN A 46 -8.95 15.43 3.85
CA GLN A 46 -10.35 15.79 3.59
C GLN A 46 -11.03 14.94 2.52
N PRO A 47 -10.39 14.63 1.37
CA PRO A 47 -10.97 13.74 0.37
C PRO A 47 -11.23 12.32 0.88
N LEU A 48 -10.42 11.84 1.83
CA LEU A 48 -10.57 10.50 2.41
C LEU A 48 -11.78 10.46 3.34
N TYR A 49 -11.96 11.48 4.18
CA TYR A 49 -13.14 11.61 5.03
C TYR A 49 -14.42 11.74 4.21
N ALA A 50 -14.40 12.53 3.12
CA ALA A 50 -15.54 12.66 2.21
C ALA A 50 -15.91 11.31 1.53
N ALA A 51 -14.91 10.45 1.30
CA ALA A 51 -15.11 9.09 0.80
C ALA A 51 -15.49 8.06 1.89
N GLY A 52 -15.60 8.49 3.16
CA GLY A 52 -16.02 7.66 4.28
C GLY A 52 -14.91 6.80 4.89
N TRP A 53 -13.64 7.21 4.75
CA TRP A 53 -12.56 6.68 5.60
C TRP A 53 -12.58 7.35 6.97
N ASN A 54 -12.21 6.59 8.00
CA ASN A 54 -12.01 7.11 9.35
C ASN A 54 -10.51 7.24 9.65
N ASP A 55 -10.18 7.92 10.75
CA ASP A 55 -8.80 8.13 11.18
C ASP A 55 -8.03 6.83 11.36
N GLU A 56 -8.68 5.80 11.91
CA GLU A 56 -8.08 4.49 12.15
C GLU A 56 -7.60 3.83 10.84
N ALA A 57 -8.45 3.81 9.80
CA ALA A 57 -8.09 3.25 8.52
C ALA A 57 -6.98 4.06 7.82
N ILE A 58 -7.03 5.39 7.91
CA ILE A 58 -5.98 6.27 7.37
C ILE A 58 -4.66 6.00 8.09
N TYR A 59 -4.69 5.89 9.42
CA TYR A 59 -3.53 5.59 10.26
C TYR A 59 -2.91 4.23 9.89
N PHE A 60 -3.73 3.19 9.72
CA PHE A 60 -3.22 1.89 9.29
C PHE A 60 -2.59 1.94 7.90
N ALA A 61 -3.19 2.65 6.95
CA ALA A 61 -2.63 2.79 5.61
C ALA A 61 -1.27 3.53 5.63
N ILE A 62 -1.15 4.61 6.41
CA ILE A 62 0.13 5.32 6.62
C ILE A 62 1.16 4.40 7.27
N THR A 63 0.76 3.63 8.27
CA THR A 63 1.63 2.71 9.00
C THR A 63 2.22 1.66 8.07
N VAL A 64 1.37 1.00 7.27
CA VAL A 64 1.79 0.00 6.29
C VAL A 64 2.75 0.63 5.27
N CYS A 65 2.39 1.77 4.67
CA CYS A 65 3.25 2.48 3.73
C CYS A 65 4.62 2.83 4.33
N SER A 66 4.64 3.36 5.54
CA SER A 66 5.87 3.75 6.25
C SER A 66 6.75 2.55 6.58
N LEU A 67 6.16 1.41 6.94
CA LEU A 67 6.90 0.19 7.25
C LEU A 67 7.59 -0.39 6.00
N PHE A 68 6.91 -0.45 4.86
CA PHE A 68 7.54 -0.85 3.59
C PHE A 68 8.65 0.13 3.19
N ASN A 69 8.43 1.42 3.40
CA ASN A 69 9.44 2.45 3.18
C ASN A 69 10.70 2.23 4.04
N PHE A 70 10.53 1.85 5.30
CA PHE A 70 11.64 1.49 6.18
C PHE A 70 12.37 0.24 5.68
N TYR A 71 11.64 -0.85 5.38
CA TYR A 71 12.24 -2.10 4.93
C TYR A 71 13.00 -1.96 3.63
N ASN A 72 12.44 -1.27 2.63
CA ASN A 72 13.12 -1.03 1.35
C ASN A 72 14.47 -0.35 1.59
N ARG A 73 14.50 0.74 2.38
CA ARG A 73 15.73 1.46 2.71
C ARG A 73 16.72 0.60 3.50
N TRP A 74 16.24 -0.20 4.45
CA TRP A 74 17.11 -1.06 5.26
C TRP A 74 17.73 -2.19 4.43
N ILE A 75 16.94 -2.86 3.59
CA ILE A 75 17.39 -3.90 2.67
C ILE A 75 18.42 -3.33 1.69
N ASP A 76 18.08 -2.21 1.03
CA ASP A 76 18.96 -1.53 0.08
C ASP A 76 20.30 -1.11 0.71
N ALA A 77 20.26 -0.59 1.94
CA ALA A 77 21.46 -0.11 2.64
C ALA A 77 22.34 -1.23 3.20
N THR A 78 21.77 -2.38 3.56
CA THR A 78 22.51 -3.50 4.17
C THR A 78 23.02 -4.51 3.14
N GLY A 79 22.58 -4.42 1.89
CA GLY A 79 22.95 -5.37 0.84
C GLY A 79 22.36 -6.77 1.02
N VAL A 80 21.40 -6.92 1.93
CA VAL A 80 20.58 -8.13 2.04
C VAL A 80 19.75 -8.21 0.76
N HIS A 81 20.01 -9.20 -0.09
CA HIS A 81 19.24 -9.34 -1.33
C HIS A 81 17.78 -9.69 -1.03
N ALA A 82 16.87 -9.05 -1.77
CA ALA A 82 15.47 -9.42 -1.77
C ALA A 82 15.30 -10.93 -1.99
N LEU A 83 14.30 -11.53 -1.34
CA LEU A 83 13.86 -12.89 -1.64
C LEU A 83 13.70 -13.04 -3.16
N SER A 84 14.20 -14.12 -3.74
CA SER A 84 14.05 -14.39 -5.18
C SER A 84 12.57 -14.27 -5.60
N ASP A 85 12.30 -14.00 -6.88
CA ASP A 85 10.92 -13.89 -7.41
C ASP A 85 10.04 -15.10 -7.02
N GLU A 86 10.66 -16.27 -6.93
CA GLU A 86 10.03 -17.51 -6.46
C GLU A 86 9.58 -17.41 -5.00
N ALA A 87 10.46 -16.93 -4.12
CA ALA A 87 10.16 -16.74 -2.71
C ALA A 87 9.15 -15.59 -2.46
N HIS A 88 9.14 -14.55 -3.31
CA HIS A 88 8.08 -13.53 -3.32
C HIS A 88 6.71 -14.12 -3.69
N ARG A 89 6.63 -14.96 -4.74
CA ARG A 89 5.39 -15.65 -5.13
C ARG A 89 4.87 -16.57 -4.03
N GLU A 90 5.75 -17.33 -3.40
CA GLU A 90 5.37 -18.24 -2.30
C GLU A 90 4.94 -17.48 -1.04
N GLY A 91 5.60 -16.35 -0.72
CA GLY A 91 5.20 -15.45 0.35
C GLY A 91 3.82 -14.82 0.11
N ALA A 92 3.55 -14.35 -1.11
CA ALA A 92 2.26 -13.79 -1.50
C ALA A 92 1.13 -14.84 -1.42
N LYS A 93 1.39 -16.08 -1.86
CA LYS A 93 0.44 -17.20 -1.70
C LYS A 93 0.16 -17.48 -0.22
N ARG A 94 1.20 -17.51 0.63
CA ARG A 94 1.04 -17.72 2.08
C ARG A 94 0.20 -16.62 2.72
N MET A 95 0.48 -15.35 2.44
CA MET A 95 -0.31 -14.22 2.93
C MET A 95 -1.76 -14.25 2.44
N ALA A 96 -1.99 -14.64 1.19
CA ALA A 96 -3.34 -14.74 0.62
C ALA A 96 -4.19 -15.86 1.27
N ILE A 97 -3.54 -16.91 1.80
CA ILE A 97 -4.20 -18.05 2.44
C ILE A 97 -4.33 -17.84 3.96
N HIS A 98 -3.29 -17.32 4.63
CA HIS A 98 -3.19 -17.29 6.08
C HIS A 98 -3.30 -15.89 6.70
N GLY A 99 -3.34 -14.83 5.89
CA GLY A 99 -3.26 -13.45 6.41
C GLY A 99 -1.92 -13.17 7.09
N TYR A 100 -1.89 -12.18 7.98
CA TYR A 100 -0.72 -11.85 8.81
C TYR A 100 -0.76 -12.54 10.18
N ASP A 101 -1.72 -13.41 10.42
CA ASP A 101 -1.97 -13.97 11.75
C ASP A 101 -1.07 -15.20 11.97
N HIS A 102 0.09 -14.93 12.54
CA HIS A 102 0.93 -15.93 13.19
C HIS A 102 1.16 -15.45 14.62
N GLY A 103 0.17 -15.71 15.48
CA GLY A 103 0.42 -15.98 16.89
C GLY A 103 1.00 -17.38 17.08
#